data_AF-A0A2A6JLE6-F1
#
_entry.id   AF-A0A2A6JLE6-F1
#
_cell.length_a   1.000
_cell.length_b   1.000
_cell.length_c   1.000
_cell.angle_alpha   90.00
_cell.angle_beta   90.00
_cell.angle_gamma   90.00
#
_symmetry.space_group_name_H-M   'P 1'
#
loop_
_entity.id
_entity.type
_entity.pdbx_description
1 polymer ?
#
loop_
_entity_poly.entity_id
_entity_poly.type
_entity_poly.pdbx_seq_one_letter_code
_entity_poly.pdbx_strand_id
1 'polypeptide(L)'
;MTNIDDFRTRIAWVADALIPSDPKFGMPSATEAGMLDRLLPRALKERDDMAPSFFKALSRLPEDRPRDPLGTIRALGADDFYTISFLIAGAFFLDEAVTRKLRYPGQEALYETPDYDEIMETVERVQARGAVYLDVPAGCESI
;
A
#
# COMPACT_ATOMS: atom_id res chain seq x y z
N MET A 1 -23.21 -10.64 8.26
CA MET A 1 -22.64 -9.71 7.27
C MET A 1 -21.85 -8.71 8.09
N THR A 2 -20.53 -8.87 8.15
CA THR A 2 -19.69 -8.06 9.03
C THR A 2 -19.50 -6.68 8.41
N ASN A 3 -19.88 -5.63 9.12
CA ASN A 3 -19.82 -4.26 8.62
C ASN A 3 -18.77 -3.44 9.39
N ILE A 4 -18.30 -2.34 8.81
CA ILE A 4 -17.35 -1.39 9.42
C ILE A 4 -17.84 -0.93 10.79
N ASP A 5 -19.15 -0.73 10.94
CA ASP A 5 -19.75 -0.26 12.20
C ASP A 5 -19.52 -1.21 13.38
N ASP A 6 -19.48 -2.52 13.15
CA ASP A 6 -19.21 -3.53 14.18
C ASP A 6 -17.76 -3.46 14.69
N PHE A 7 -16.88 -2.85 13.91
CA PHE A 7 -15.44 -2.75 14.15
C PHE A 7 -14.95 -1.32 14.29
N ARG A 8 -15.87 -0.35 14.44
CA ARG A 8 -15.57 1.09 14.32
C ARG A 8 -14.44 1.52 15.26
N THR A 9 -14.51 1.14 16.53
CA THR A 9 -13.48 1.46 17.54
C THR A 9 -12.15 0.78 17.21
N ARG A 10 -12.17 -0.51 16.86
CA ARG A 10 -10.96 -1.25 16.45
C ARG A 10 -10.27 -0.60 15.26
N ILE A 11 -11.03 -0.34 14.20
CA ILE A 11 -10.51 0.25 12.97
C ILE A 11 -9.90 1.62 13.27
N ALA A 12 -10.55 2.45 14.09
CA ALA A 12 -10.03 3.77 14.43
C ALA A 12 -8.64 3.70 15.06
N TRP A 13 -8.47 2.91 16.14
CA TRP A 13 -7.17 2.87 16.81
C TRP A 13 -6.11 2.13 16.00
N VAL A 14 -6.47 1.09 15.24
CA VAL A 14 -5.54 0.36 14.37
C VAL A 14 -5.04 1.27 13.25
N ALA A 15 -5.95 2.01 12.61
CA ALA A 15 -5.61 2.89 11.51
C ALA A 15 -4.68 4.03 11.96
N ASP A 16 -4.97 4.66 13.10
CA ASP A 16 -4.11 5.72 13.65
C ASP A 16 -2.79 5.20 14.25
N ALA A 17 -2.74 3.94 14.67
CA ALA A 17 -1.48 3.30 15.07
C ALA A 17 -0.56 3.06 13.88
N LEU A 18 -1.12 2.66 12.73
CA LEU A 18 -0.37 2.42 11.50
C LEU A 18 0.00 3.72 10.78
N ILE A 19 -0.91 4.70 10.78
CA ILE A 19 -0.77 5.98 10.08
C ILE A 19 -1.14 7.10 11.07
N PRO A 20 -0.21 7.48 11.96
CA PRO A 20 -0.42 8.60 12.88
C PRO A 20 -0.35 9.94 12.15
N SER A 21 -0.94 10.98 12.75
CA SER A 21 -0.76 12.36 12.29
C SER A 21 0.71 12.79 12.42
N ASP A 22 1.20 13.58 11.46
CA ASP A 22 2.50 14.24 11.56
C ASP A 22 2.34 15.76 11.38
N PRO A 23 2.30 16.53 12.49
CA PRO A 23 2.14 17.97 12.45
C PRO A 23 3.28 18.70 11.73
N LYS A 24 4.50 18.14 11.73
CA LYS A 24 5.68 18.77 11.11
C LYS A 24 5.53 18.83 9.59
N PHE A 25 4.95 17.80 9.01
CA PHE A 25 4.69 17.73 7.57
C PHE A 25 3.22 18.04 7.21
N GLY A 26 2.42 18.41 8.20
CA GLY A 26 0.99 18.69 8.04
C GLY A 26 0.21 17.46 7.54
N MET A 27 0.64 16.25 7.88
CA MET A 27 -0.01 15.01 7.47
C MET A 27 -1.11 14.63 8.48
N PRO A 28 -2.33 14.30 8.02
CA PRO A 28 -3.39 13.84 8.91
C PRO A 28 -3.11 12.41 9.36
N SER A 29 -3.69 12.00 10.49
CA SER A 29 -3.84 10.59 10.81
C SER A 29 -4.80 9.91 9.83
N ALA A 30 -4.85 8.57 9.85
CA ALA A 30 -5.84 7.85 9.05
C ALA A 30 -7.28 8.28 9.37
N THR A 31 -7.64 8.38 10.65
CA THR A 31 -9.00 8.79 11.04
C THR A 31 -9.31 10.23 10.63
N GLU A 32 -8.36 11.15 10.77
CA GLU A 32 -8.48 12.54 10.30
C GLU A 32 -8.66 12.64 8.78
N ALA A 33 -8.10 11.71 8.00
CA ALA A 33 -8.31 11.62 6.55
C ALA A 33 -9.66 10.98 6.15
N GLY A 34 -10.50 10.60 7.12
CA GLY A 34 -11.80 9.98 6.88
C GLY A 34 -11.72 8.49 6.57
N MET A 35 -10.81 7.77 7.24
CA MET A 35 -10.64 6.31 7.08
C MET A 35 -11.97 5.55 7.22
N LEU A 36 -12.72 5.79 8.28
CA LEU A 36 -13.92 5.01 8.60
C LEU A 36 -15.11 5.34 7.69
N ASP A 37 -15.29 6.63 7.38
CA ASP A 37 -16.53 7.10 6.75
C ASP A 37 -16.46 7.08 5.22
N ARG A 38 -15.26 7.17 4.64
CA ARG A 38 -15.08 7.33 3.19
C ARG A 38 -14.04 6.39 2.59
N LEU A 39 -12.84 6.33 3.15
CA LEU A 39 -11.71 5.68 2.49
C LEU A 39 -11.77 4.15 2.57
N LEU A 40 -11.98 3.59 3.76
CA LEU A 40 -12.11 2.15 3.95
C LEU A 40 -13.36 1.57 3.27
N PRO A 41 -14.56 2.20 3.33
CA PRO A 41 -15.71 1.75 2.53
C PRO A 41 -15.40 1.67 1.03
N ARG A 42 -14.67 2.67 0.49
CA ARG A 42 -14.26 2.67 -0.91
C ARG A 42 -13.26 1.54 -1.19
N ALA A 43 -12.23 1.39 -0.37
CA ALA A 43 -11.23 0.33 -0.54
C ALA A 43 -11.86 -1.08 -0.49
N LEU A 44 -12.78 -1.33 0.45
CA LEU A 44 -13.50 -2.60 0.57
C LEU A 44 -14.47 -2.85 -0.60
N LYS A 45 -14.94 -1.80 -1.28
CA LYS A 45 -15.73 -1.94 -2.50
C LYS A 45 -14.86 -2.34 -3.71
N GLU A 46 -13.66 -1.77 -3.82
CA GLU A 46 -12.71 -2.10 -4.90
C GLU A 46 -11.99 -3.44 -4.67
N ARG A 47 -11.84 -3.86 -3.41
CA ARG A 47 -11.18 -5.10 -2.96
C ARG A 47 -12.08 -5.90 -2.03
N ASP A 48 -13.28 -6.22 -2.52
CA ASP A 48 -14.27 -7.01 -1.80
C ASP A 48 -13.73 -8.40 -1.41
N ASP A 49 -12.82 -8.96 -2.21
CA ASP A 49 -12.04 -10.18 -1.96
C ASP A 49 -11.29 -10.15 -0.61
N MET A 50 -10.84 -8.98 -0.17
CA MET A 50 -10.10 -8.80 1.08
C MET A 50 -10.99 -8.60 2.30
N ALA A 51 -12.28 -8.29 2.12
CA ALA A 51 -13.16 -7.96 3.24
C ALA A 51 -13.26 -9.10 4.29
N PRO A 52 -13.43 -10.38 3.91
CA PRO A 52 -13.55 -11.46 4.89
C PRO A 52 -12.28 -11.64 5.74
N SER A 53 -11.10 -11.60 5.11
CA SER A 53 -9.83 -11.75 5.82
C SER A 53 -9.53 -10.55 6.71
N PHE A 54 -9.85 -9.34 6.26
CA PHE A 54 -9.68 -8.10 7.02
C PHE A 54 -10.51 -8.11 8.31
N PHE A 55 -11.82 -8.37 8.22
CA PHE A 55 -12.67 -8.42 9.40
C PHE A 55 -12.32 -9.58 10.34
N LYS A 56 -11.90 -10.73 9.78
CA LYS A 56 -11.40 -11.85 10.59
C LYS A 56 -10.15 -11.46 11.38
N ALA A 57 -9.19 -10.79 10.76
CA ALA A 57 -7.98 -10.33 11.43
C ALA A 57 -8.32 -9.30 12.52
N LEU A 58 -9.20 -8.34 12.23
CA LEU A 58 -9.68 -7.36 13.22
C LEU A 58 -10.39 -8.01 14.42
N SER A 59 -11.14 -9.10 14.22
CA SER A 59 -11.84 -9.79 15.32
C SER A 59 -10.90 -10.42 16.38
N ARG A 60 -9.62 -10.57 16.05
CA ARG A 60 -8.58 -11.08 16.96
C ARG A 60 -7.96 -9.98 17.83
N LEU A 61 -8.22 -8.72 17.50
CA LEU A 61 -7.70 -7.57 18.23
C LEU A 61 -8.65 -7.17 19.38
N PRO A 62 -8.14 -6.55 20.45
CA PRO A 62 -8.99 -5.98 21.49
C PRO A 62 -9.89 -4.87 20.93
N GLU A 63 -11.06 -4.68 21.53
CA GLU A 63 -11.99 -3.60 21.15
C GLU A 63 -11.32 -2.23 21.34
N ASP A 64 -10.81 -1.99 22.55
CA ASP A 64 -10.14 -0.76 22.93
C ASP A 64 -8.65 -0.77 22.58
N ARG A 65 -8.09 0.43 22.40
CA ARG A 65 -6.68 0.63 22.10
C ARG A 65 -5.80 0.08 23.25
N PRO A 66 -4.92 -0.90 22.98
CA PRO A 66 -3.99 -1.41 23.98
C PRO A 66 -2.85 -0.43 24.23
N ARG A 67 -2.07 -0.65 25.29
CA ARG A 67 -0.90 0.19 25.64
C ARG A 67 0.19 0.18 24.56
N ASP A 68 0.40 -0.96 23.90
CA ASP A 68 1.29 -1.10 22.75
C ASP A 68 0.49 -1.51 21.49
N PRO A 69 -0.07 -0.53 20.75
CA PRO A 69 -0.89 -0.81 19.57
C PRO A 69 -0.14 -1.55 18.47
N LEU A 70 1.06 -1.08 18.11
CA LEU A 70 1.83 -1.67 17.01
C LEU A 70 2.34 -3.06 17.36
N GLY A 71 2.79 -3.29 18.60
CA GLY A 71 3.15 -4.63 19.06
C GLY A 71 1.95 -5.58 19.01
N THR A 72 0.76 -5.12 19.41
CA THR A 72 -0.46 -5.93 19.37
C THR A 72 -0.85 -6.31 17.93
N ILE A 73 -0.76 -5.38 16.97
CA ILE A 73 -1.06 -5.66 15.55
C ILE A 73 -0.03 -6.63 14.97
N ARG A 74 1.27 -6.45 15.27
CA ARG A 74 2.35 -7.35 14.82
C ARG A 74 2.23 -8.76 15.38
N ALA A 75 1.66 -8.92 16.58
CA ALA A 75 1.49 -10.21 17.24
C ALA A 75 0.43 -11.12 16.59
N LEU A 76 -0.39 -10.61 15.65
CA LEU A 76 -1.38 -11.41 14.91
C LEU A 76 -0.73 -12.45 13.96
N GLY A 77 0.55 -12.27 13.63
CA GLY A 77 1.24 -13.03 12.58
C GLY A 77 1.30 -12.28 11.25
N ALA A 78 2.18 -12.74 10.36
CA ALA A 78 2.54 -12.02 9.14
C ALA A 78 1.33 -11.78 8.20
N ASP A 79 0.48 -12.78 8.00
CA ASP A 79 -0.63 -12.70 7.05
C ASP A 79 -1.73 -11.73 7.49
N ASP A 80 -2.12 -11.78 8.78
CA ASP A 80 -3.12 -10.89 9.36
C ASP A 80 -2.59 -9.46 9.43
N PHE A 81 -1.32 -9.28 9.85
CA PHE A 81 -0.66 -7.99 9.85
C PHE A 81 -0.61 -7.40 8.44
N TYR A 82 -0.22 -8.19 7.44
CA TYR A 82 -0.20 -7.78 6.04
C TYR A 82 -1.60 -7.37 5.58
N THR A 83 -2.61 -8.20 5.82
CA THR A 83 -4.00 -7.92 5.41
C THR A 83 -4.50 -6.59 5.96
N ILE A 84 -4.30 -6.34 7.26
CA ILE A 84 -4.72 -5.10 7.92
C ILE A 84 -3.93 -3.90 7.39
N SER A 85 -2.59 -4.00 7.41
CA SER A 85 -1.73 -2.87 7.05
C SER A 85 -1.86 -2.49 5.57
N PHE A 86 -1.93 -3.48 4.68
CA PHE A 86 -2.08 -3.27 3.25
C PHE A 86 -3.40 -2.58 2.93
N LEU A 87 -4.53 -3.05 3.50
CA LEU A 87 -5.82 -2.46 3.20
C LEU A 87 -5.96 -1.03 3.76
N ILE A 88 -5.48 -0.79 4.98
CA ILE A 88 -5.52 0.54 5.61
C ILE A 88 -4.61 1.52 4.86
N ALA A 89 -3.38 1.12 4.51
CA ALA A 89 -2.49 1.97 3.74
C ALA A 89 -3.06 2.25 2.34
N GLY A 90 -3.54 1.22 1.64
CA GLY A 90 -4.18 1.35 0.34
C GLY A 90 -5.36 2.31 0.38
N ALA A 91 -6.24 2.19 1.38
CA ALA A 91 -7.35 3.11 1.59
C ALA A 91 -6.89 4.54 1.83
N PHE A 92 -5.85 4.75 2.65
CA PHE A 92 -5.31 6.08 2.95
C PHE A 92 -4.79 6.79 1.68
N PHE A 93 -4.15 6.05 0.78
CA PHE A 93 -3.67 6.57 -0.50
C PHE A 93 -4.79 6.86 -1.53
N LEU A 94 -6.05 6.52 -1.25
CA LEU A 94 -7.18 6.95 -2.08
C LEU A 94 -7.57 8.42 -1.87
N ASP A 95 -7.02 9.08 -0.84
CA ASP A 95 -7.26 10.50 -0.59
C ASP A 95 -6.34 11.39 -1.45
N GLU A 96 -6.95 12.18 -2.35
CA GLU A 96 -6.21 13.07 -3.25
C GLU A 96 -5.43 14.19 -2.55
N ALA A 97 -5.86 14.62 -1.35
CA ALA A 97 -5.14 15.63 -0.60
C ALA A 97 -3.88 15.02 0.04
N VAL A 98 -3.96 13.78 0.53
CA VAL A 98 -2.82 12.99 1.02
C VAL A 98 -1.82 12.77 -0.11
N THR A 99 -2.24 12.23 -1.26
CA THR A 99 -1.33 11.93 -2.38
C THR A 99 -0.66 13.19 -2.94
N ARG A 100 -1.40 14.31 -3.01
CA ARG A 100 -0.86 15.63 -3.39
C ARG A 100 0.20 16.14 -2.41
N LYS A 101 -0.01 16.01 -1.09
CA LYS A 101 1.00 16.37 -0.08
C LYS A 101 2.28 15.54 -0.23
N LEU A 102 2.12 14.27 -0.56
CA LEU A 102 3.24 13.36 -0.82
C LEU A 102 3.91 13.56 -2.18
N ARG A 103 3.37 14.46 -3.02
CA ARG A 103 3.81 14.67 -4.41
C ARG A 103 3.83 13.36 -5.22
N TYR A 104 2.91 12.47 -4.89
CA TYR A 104 2.71 11.21 -5.58
C TYR A 104 1.40 11.30 -6.33
N PRO A 105 1.39 11.60 -7.64
CA PRO A 105 0.14 11.75 -8.40
C PRO A 105 -0.60 10.41 -8.61
N GLY A 106 -0.02 9.29 -8.13
CA GLY A 106 -0.51 7.96 -8.45
C GLY A 106 0.02 7.48 -9.80
N GLN A 107 -0.68 6.51 -10.38
CA GLN A 107 -0.38 6.05 -11.73
C GLN A 107 -1.01 7.01 -12.75
N GLU A 108 -0.18 7.79 -13.43
CA GLU A 108 -0.60 8.65 -14.53
C GLU A 108 -0.34 7.95 -15.87
N ALA A 109 -1.23 8.17 -16.83
CA ALA A 109 -0.97 7.77 -18.21
C ALA A 109 0.15 8.66 -18.76
N LEU A 110 1.30 8.04 -19.08
CA LEU A 110 2.35 8.70 -19.83
C LEU A 110 1.98 8.64 -21.31
N TYR A 111 1.66 9.79 -21.90
CA TYR A 111 1.46 9.92 -23.33
C TYR A 111 2.78 10.34 -23.97
N GLU A 112 3.66 9.36 -24.19
CA GLU A 112 4.81 9.56 -25.08
C GLU A 112 4.40 9.16 -26.49
N THR A 113 4.76 9.98 -27.48
CA THR A 113 4.84 9.55 -28.87
C THR A 113 6.23 8.98 -29.07
N PRO A 114 6.41 7.65 -29.05
CA PRO A 114 7.74 7.08 -29.15
C PRO A 114 8.33 7.44 -30.51
N ASP A 115 9.58 7.89 -30.53
CA ASP A 115 10.34 7.98 -31.77
C ASP A 115 10.77 6.56 -32.15
N TYR A 116 9.94 5.91 -32.96
CA TYR A 116 10.20 4.54 -33.40
C TYR A 116 11.45 4.44 -34.26
N ASP A 117 11.88 5.52 -34.92
CA ASP A 117 13.10 5.50 -35.73
C ASP A 117 14.33 5.44 -34.83
N GLU A 118 14.39 6.26 -33.77
CA GLU A 118 15.47 6.20 -32.75
C GLU A 118 15.53 4.84 -32.04
N ILE A 119 14.35 4.31 -31.66
CA ILE A 119 14.23 3.00 -31.01
C ILE A 119 14.73 1.89 -31.95
N MET A 120 14.31 1.92 -33.22
CA MET A 120 14.72 0.93 -34.21
C MET A 120 16.23 1.02 -34.51
N GLU A 121 16.81 2.21 -34.61
CA GLU A 121 18.27 2.36 -34.81
C GLU A 121 19.05 1.71 -33.65
N THR A 122 18.55 1.88 -32.42
CA THR A 122 19.16 1.27 -31.23
C THR A 122 19.02 -0.25 -31.24
N VAL A 123 17.84 -0.77 -31.60
CA VAL A 123 17.57 -2.22 -31.72
C VAL A 123 18.42 -2.84 -32.82
N GLU A 124 18.49 -2.21 -34.00
CA GLU A 124 19.29 -2.66 -35.13
C GLU A 124 20.77 -2.74 -34.78
N ARG A 125 21.31 -1.77 -34.04
CA ARG A 125 22.69 -1.81 -33.54
C ARG A 125 22.95 -3.02 -32.64
N VAL A 126 21.99 -3.36 -31.76
CA VAL A 126 22.08 -4.53 -30.88
C VAL A 126 21.95 -5.83 -31.67
N GLN A 127 21.04 -5.90 -32.64
CA GLN A 127 20.88 -7.06 -33.52
C GLN A 127 22.12 -7.29 -34.39
N ALA A 128 22.66 -6.24 -34.99
CA ALA A 128 23.86 -6.29 -35.84
C ALA A 128 25.11 -6.70 -35.05
N ARG A 129 25.21 -6.33 -33.77
CA ARG A 129 26.27 -6.80 -32.87
C ARG A 129 26.20 -8.32 -32.65
N GLY A 130 25.01 -8.92 -32.76
CA GLY A 130 24.78 -10.34 -32.51
C GLY A 130 24.76 -10.70 -31.02
N ALA A 131 24.62 -11.99 -30.74
CA ALA A 131 24.60 -12.50 -29.37
C ALA A 131 25.98 -12.33 -28.73
N VAL A 132 26.06 -11.46 -27.72
CA VAL A 132 27.24 -11.37 -26.84
C VAL A 132 26.89 -12.13 -25.57
N TYR A 133 27.30 -13.40 -25.53
CA TYR A 133 27.24 -14.18 -24.30
C TYR A 133 28.41 -13.80 -23.40
N LEU A 134 28.11 -13.44 -22.15
CA LEU A 134 29.11 -13.30 -21.10
C LEU A 134 28.87 -14.44 -20.11
N ASP A 135 29.88 -15.29 -19.91
CA ASP A 135 29.87 -16.23 -18.80
C ASP A 135 29.77 -15.43 -17.50
N VAL A 136 28.77 -15.73 -16.68
CA VAL A 136 28.71 -15.20 -15.32
C VAL A 136 29.69 -16.05 -14.50
N PRO A 137 30.82 -15.49 -14.03
CA PRO A 137 31.76 -16.26 -13.24
C PRO A 137 31.06 -16.79 -11.98
N ALA A 138 31.25 -18.06 -11.68
CA ALA A 138 30.57 -18.81 -10.62
C ALA A 138 31.00 -18.42 -9.18
N GLY A 139 31.28 -17.14 -8.92
CA GLY A 139 31.93 -16.68 -7.69
C GLY A 139 31.42 -15.37 -7.11
N CYS A 140 30.25 -14.88 -7.50
CA CYS A 140 29.60 -13.78 -6.77
C CYS A 140 28.65 -14.38 -5.72
N GLU A 141 29.22 -15.02 -4.70
CA GLU A 141 28.52 -15.14 -3.41
C GLU A 141 28.42 -13.72 -2.86
N SER A 142 27.18 -13.23 -2.75
CA SER A 142 26.88 -11.91 -2.19
C SER A 142 27.39 -11.80 -0.76
N ILE A 143 28.12 -10.72 -0.48
CA ILE A 143 28.45 -10.25 0.88
C ILE A 143 27.18 -9.67 1.50
#